data_AF-A0A8T7K5T3-F1
#
_entry.id   AF-A0A8T7K5T3-F1
#
_cell.length_a   1.000
_cell.length_b   1.000
_cell.length_c   1.000
_cell.angle_alpha   90.00
_cell.angle_beta   90.00
_cell.angle_gamma   90.00
#
_symmetry.space_group_name_H-M   'P 1'
#
loop_
_entity.id
_entity.type
_entity.pdbx_description
1 polymer ?
#
loop_
_entity_poly.entity_id
_entity_poly.type
_entity_poly.pdbx_seq_one_letter_code
_entity_poly.pdbx_strand_id
1 'polypeptide(L)' 'MKRAWRRQGAALALLQHSFRELYQRERRRVGLDVDASSLTGATKLYERAGMRPAPRWQYSACEKELRAGRDLNTQTLE' A
#
# COMPACT_ATOMS: atom_id res chain seq x y z
N MET A 1 0.34 5.28 9.57
CA MET A 1 1.15 6.51 9.78
C MET A 1 0.25 7.63 10.32
N LYS A 2 0.58 8.22 11.46
CA LYS A 2 -0.17 9.37 12.02
C LYS A 2 -0.13 10.56 11.04
N ARG A 3 -1.23 11.33 10.92
CA ARG A 3 -1.34 12.48 10.00
C ARG A 3 -0.15 13.44 10.12
N ALA A 4 0.32 13.71 11.34
CA ALA A 4 1.45 14.60 11.63
C ALA A 4 2.77 14.25 10.92
N TRP A 5 2.96 12.99 10.51
CA TRP A 5 4.21 12.50 9.88
C TRP A 5 4.04 12.21 8.38
N ARG A 6 2.86 12.49 7.82
CA ARG A 6 2.62 12.33 6.38
C ARG A 6 3.45 13.36 5.61
N ARG A 7 3.82 13.02 4.37
CA ARG A 7 4.59 13.88 3.44
C ARG A 7 6.03 14.24 3.88
N GLN A 8 6.52 13.70 4.99
CA GLN A 8 7.91 13.90 5.46
C GLN A 8 8.89 12.81 4.99
N GLY A 9 8.49 11.96 4.04
CA GLY A 9 9.36 10.89 3.53
C GLY A 9 9.55 9.69 4.47
N ALA A 10 9.02 9.72 5.68
CA ALA A 10 9.18 8.64 6.67
C ALA A 10 8.77 7.25 6.16
N ALA A 11 7.67 7.15 5.39
CA ALA A 11 7.23 5.87 4.81
C ALA A 11 8.22 5.33 3.78
N LEU A 12 8.78 6.22 2.95
CA LEU A 12 9.75 5.85 1.93
C LEU A 12 11.04 5.34 2.58
N ALA A 13 11.51 6.04 3.62
CA ALA A 13 12.69 5.63 4.38
C ALA A 13 12.47 4.25 5.05
N LEU A 14 11.30 4.02 5.63
CA LEU A 14 10.94 2.73 6.24
C LEU A 14 10.92 1.59 5.20
N LEU A 15 10.36 1.81 4.02
CA LEU A 15 10.37 0.83 2.93
C LEU A 15 11.79 0.50 2.49
N GLN A 16 12.60 1.52 2.22
CA GLN A 16 13.99 1.33 1.79
C GLN A 16 14.83 0.61 2.85
N HIS A 17 14.67 0.96 4.12
CA HIS A 17 15.32 0.26 5.22
C HIS A 17 14.89 -1.22 5.27
N SER A 18 13.58 -1.48 5.16
CA SER A 18 13.04 -2.84 5.16
C SER A 18 13.58 -3.66 3.98
N PHE A 19 13.69 -3.07 2.79
CA PHE A 19 14.26 -3.74 1.61
C PHE A 19 15.73 -4.08 1.80
N ARG A 20 16.51 -3.18 2.40
CA ARG A 20 17.92 -3.44 2.75
C ARG A 20 18.05 -4.60 3.73
N GLU A 21 17.22 -4.67 4.76
CA GLU A 21 17.22 -5.77 5.72
C GLU A 21 16.82 -7.10 5.08
N LEU A 22 15.83 -7.10 4.21
CA LEU A 22 15.41 -8.28 3.46
C LEU A 22 16.50 -8.77 2.50
N TYR A 23 17.20 -7.84 1.84
CA TYR A 23 18.32 -8.18 0.96
C TYR A 23 19.49 -8.82 1.73
N GLN A 24 19.83 -8.29 2.91
CA GLN A 24 20.85 -8.89 3.79
C GLN A 24 20.50 -10.31 4.24
N ARG A 25 19.21 -10.65 4.28
CA ARG A 25 18.69 -12.00 4.57
C ARG A 25 18.46 -12.84 3.32
N GLU A 26 19.10 -12.48 2.20
CA GLU A 26 19.03 -13.16 0.91
C GLU A 26 17.63 -13.21 0.26
N ARG A 27 16.68 -12.39 0.74
CA ARG A 27 15.35 -12.28 0.14
C ARG A 27 15.41 -11.35 -1.06
N ARG A 28 15.42 -11.95 -2.26
CA ARG A 28 15.55 -11.22 -3.54
C ARG A 28 14.23 -10.67 -4.10
N ARG A 29 13.09 -11.00 -3.51
CA ARG A 29 11.76 -10.55 -3.95
C ARG A 29 10.93 -10.12 -2.74
N VAL A 30 10.27 -8.97 -2.87
CA VAL A 30 9.35 -8.41 -1.88
C VAL A 30 8.12 -7.93 -2.62
N GLY A 31 6.95 -8.22 -2.06
CA GLY A 31 5.66 -7.79 -2.60
C GLY A 31 4.80 -7.25 -1.47
N LEU A 32 3.84 -6.41 -1.83
CA LEU A 32 2.77 -5.96 -0.95
C LEU A 32 1.50 -5.88 -1.76
N ASP A 33 0.40 -6.15 -1.09
CA ASP A 33 -0.92 -6.03 -1.66
C ASP A 33 -1.53 -4.70 -1.21
N VAL A 34 -1.99 -3.91 -2.17
CA VAL A 34 -2.65 -2.64 -1.93
C VAL A 34 -3.82 -2.49 -2.87
N ASP A 35 -4.86 -1.83 -2.38
CA ASP A 35 -5.95 -1.38 -3.24
C ASP A 35 -5.41 -0.45 -4.33
N ALA A 36 -5.64 -0.81 -5.60
CA ALA A 36 -5.17 -0.03 -6.75
C ALA A 36 -5.79 1.37 -6.82
N SER A 37 -6.98 1.54 -6.24
CA SER A 37 -7.69 2.82 -6.09
C SER A 37 -7.33 3.58 -4.81
N SER A 38 -6.31 3.12 -4.05
CA SER A 38 -5.95 3.69 -2.75
C SER A 38 -5.97 5.22 -2.75
N LEU A 39 -6.93 5.78 -2.01
CA LEU A 39 -7.17 7.20 -1.87
C LEU A 39 -5.91 7.96 -1.40
N THR A 40 -5.01 7.27 -0.69
CA THR A 40 -3.85 7.88 -0.02
C THR A 40 -2.67 8.18 -0.94
N GLY A 41 -2.76 7.82 -2.22
CA GLY A 41 -1.63 7.90 -3.16
C GLY A 41 -0.53 6.89 -2.85
N ALA A 42 -0.87 5.78 -2.20
CA ALA A 42 0.07 4.72 -1.81
C ALA A 42 0.85 4.17 -3.02
N THR A 43 0.21 4.07 -4.19
CA THR A 43 0.85 3.61 -5.44
C THR A 43 2.10 4.43 -5.78
N LYS A 44 2.02 5.77 -5.74
CA LYS A 44 3.17 6.65 -6.02
C LYS A 44 4.29 6.50 -5.00
N LEU A 45 3.96 6.21 -3.74
CA LEU A 45 4.95 5.94 -2.71
C LEU A 45 5.73 4.65 -3.02
N TYR A 46 5.03 3.57 -3.40
CA TYR A 46 5.67 2.29 -3.69
C TYR A 46 6.52 2.35 -4.97
N GLU A 47 6.04 3.05 -6.01
CA GLU A 47 6.82 3.32 -7.22
C GLU A 47 8.13 4.07 -6.89
N ARG A 48 8.05 5.11 -6.06
CA ARG A 48 9.25 5.85 -5.58
C ARG A 48 10.19 4.98 -4.75
N ALA A 49 9.68 3.93 -4.11
CA ALA A 49 10.50 2.95 -3.40
C ALA A 49 11.16 1.92 -4.33
N GLY A 50 10.91 1.99 -5.65
CA GLY A 50 11.46 1.09 -6.66
C GLY A 50 10.56 -0.12 -6.97
N MET A 51 9.35 -0.17 -6.41
CA MET A 51 8.39 -1.23 -6.70
C MET A 51 7.65 -0.97 -8.01
N ARG A 52 7.06 -2.02 -8.58
CA ARG A 52 6.26 -1.95 -9.80
C ARG A 52 5.00 -2.80 -9.64
N PRO A 53 3.90 -2.47 -10.32
CA PRO A 53 2.74 -3.34 -10.37
C PRO A 53 3.13 -4.75 -10.83
N ALA A 54 2.57 -5.77 -10.20
CA ALA A 54 2.76 -7.17 -10.56
C ALA A 54 1.46 -7.70 -11.19
N PRO A 55 1.29 -7.68 -12.53
CA PRO A 55 0.02 -8.00 -13.17
C PRO A 55 -0.49 -9.41 -12.87
N ARG A 56 0.43 -10.35 -12.62
CA ARG A 56 0.09 -11.73 -12.23
C ARG A 56 -0.55 -11.85 -10.83
N TRP A 57 -0.49 -10.80 -10.03
CA TRP A 57 -0.94 -10.74 -8.64
C TRP A 57 -2.05 -9.69 -8.48
N GLN A 58 -2.63 -9.25 -9.59
CA GLN A 58 -3.79 -8.38 -9.59
C GLN A 58 -5.05 -9.22 -9.38
N TYR A 59 -5.84 -8.85 -8.38
CA TYR A 59 -7.11 -9.51 -8.06
C TYR A 59 -8.23 -8.47 -7.99
N SER A 60 -9.44 -8.91 -8.30
CA SER A 60 -10.65 -8.09 -8.17
C SER A 60 -11.26 -8.31 -6.79
N ALA A 61 -11.52 -7.23 -6.07
CA ALA A 61 -12.32 -7.30 -4.85
C ALA A 61 -13.80 -7.53 -5.25
N CYS A 62 -14.37 -8.63 -4.81
CA CYS A 62 -15.80 -8.91 -4.95
C CYS A 62 -16.45 -8.68 -3.59
N GLU A 63 -17.37 -7.72 -3.51
CA GLU A 63 -18.11 -7.43 -2.30
C GLU A 63 -19.56 -7.91 -2.45
N LYS A 64 -20.11 -8.47 -1.37
CA LYS A 64 -21.52 -8.84 -1.28
C LYS A 64 -22.13 -8.14 -0.08
N GLU A 65 -23.15 -7.34 -0.34
CA GLU A 65 -23.97 -6.77 0.71
C GLU A 65 -24.74 -7.89 1.43
N LEU A 66 -24.46 -8.08 2.71
CA LEU A 66 -25.15 -9.09 3.54
C LEU A 66 -26.45 -8.54 4.14
N ARG A 67 -26.50 -7.22 4.38
CA ARG A 67 -27.64 -6.50 4.93
C ARG A 67 -27.54 -5.02 4.59
N ALA A 68 -28.65 -4.45 4.15
CA ALA A 68 -28.75 -3.03 3.87
C ALA A 68 -28.53 -2.14 5.09
N GLY A 69 -27.85 -1.02 4.86
CA GLY A 69 -27.53 -0.04 5.88
C GLY A 69 -26.57 1.05 5.38
N ARG A 70 -26.25 1.98 6.27
CA ARG A 70 -25.23 3.00 6.00
C ARG A 70 -23.85 2.35 5.91
N ASP A 71 -23.10 2.67 4.87
CA ASP A 71 -21.69 2.28 4.77
C ASP A 71 -20.86 2.98 5.86
N LEU A 72 -20.12 2.18 6.63
CA LEU A 72 -19.25 2.65 7.71
C LEU A 72 -17.78 2.67 7.28
N ASN A 73 -17.47 2.23 6.06
CA ASN A 73 -16.13 2.24 5.51
C ASN A 73 -15.65 3.66 5.20
N THR A 74 -14.34 3.87 5.27
CA THR A 74 -13.74 5.17 4.94
C THR A 74 -13.65 5.33 3.42
N GLN A 75 -14.58 6.09 2.85
CA GLN A 75 -14.64 6.33 1.41
C GLN A 75 -13.83 7.56 0.94
N THR A 76 -13.42 8.44 1.86
CA THR A 76 -12.72 9.69 1.55
C THR A 76 -11.59 9.98 2.53
N LEU A 77 -10.58 10.70 2.07
CA LEU A 77 -9.51 11.23 2.91
C LEU A 77 -9.72 12.73 3.09
N GLU A 78 -10.39 13.12 4.16
CA GLU A 78 -10.28 14.49 4.69
C GLU A 78 -8.87 14.75 5.28
#